data_AF-A0A6G2QMC9-F1
#
_entry.id   AF-A0A6G2QMC9-F1
#
_cell.length_a   1.000
_cell.length_b   1.000
_cell.length_c   1.000
_cell.angle_alpha   90.00
_cell.angle_beta   90.00
_cell.angle_gamma   90.00
#
_symmetry.space_group_name_H-M   'P 1'
#
loop_
_entity.id
_entity.type
_entity.pdbx_description
1 polymer ?
#
loop_
_entity_poly.entity_id
_entity_poly.type
_entity_poly.pdbx_seq_one_letter_code
_entity_poly.pdbx_strand_id
1 'polypeptide(L)'
;MPIDAAAGLDREHLRQLLADTIDADVTDVQDDTDFVQTLGVDSLMALEVVVVLERTYGVKFAESEMREVRTLDSAYEVVRRKLGERP
;
A
#
# COMPACT_ATOMS: atom_id res chain seq x y z
N MET A 1 -21.02 8.10 -4.29
CA MET A 1 -20.86 6.64 -4.17
C MET A 1 -20.18 6.41 -2.83
N PRO A 2 -20.80 5.75 -1.84
CA PRO A 2 -20.14 5.45 -0.58
C PRO A 2 -19.24 4.24 -0.81
N ILE A 3 -17.93 4.42 -0.65
CA ILE A 3 -17.01 3.30 -0.53
C ILE A 3 -17.20 2.73 0.87
N ASP A 4 -17.82 1.55 0.96
CA ASP A 4 -17.87 0.71 2.14
C ASP A 4 -16.43 0.38 2.58
N ALA A 5 -15.87 1.24 3.44
CA ALA A 5 -14.46 1.21 3.83
C ALA A 5 -14.04 -0.05 4.59
N ALA A 6 -14.96 -0.97 4.90
CA ALA A 6 -14.70 -2.24 5.57
C ALA A 6 -14.95 -3.49 4.69
N ALA A 7 -15.50 -3.34 3.48
CA ALA A 7 -15.94 -4.49 2.66
C ALA A 7 -15.19 -4.67 1.32
N GLY A 8 -14.31 -3.76 0.91
CA GLY A 8 -13.69 -3.81 -0.42
C GLY A 8 -12.26 -3.27 -0.46
N LEU A 9 -11.32 -3.94 0.21
CA LEU A 9 -9.91 -3.74 -0.15
C LEU A 9 -9.66 -4.44 -1.48
N ASP A 10 -9.67 -3.67 -2.57
CA ASP A 10 -9.38 -4.18 -3.90
C ASP A 10 -7.87 -4.23 -4.14
N ARG A 11 -7.33 -5.44 -4.34
CA ARG A 11 -5.89 -5.64 -4.59
C ARG A 11 -5.42 -4.95 -5.86
N GLU A 12 -6.26 -4.94 -6.90
CA GLU A 12 -5.97 -4.25 -8.17
C GLU A 12 -5.88 -2.73 -7.98
N HIS A 13 -6.82 -2.16 -7.20
CA HIS A 13 -6.80 -0.74 -6.88
C HIS A 13 -5.58 -0.37 -6.04
N LEU A 14 -5.23 -1.20 -5.05
CA LEU A 14 -4.00 -1.02 -4.28
C LEU A 14 -2.77 -1.05 -5.19
N ARG A 15 -2.68 -2.01 -6.12
CA ARG A 15 -1.59 -2.10 -7.09
C ARG A 15 -1.47 -0.83 -7.92
N GLN A 16 -2.58 -0.35 -8.48
CA GLN A 16 -2.61 0.89 -9.26
C GLN A 16 -2.16 2.10 -8.44
N LEU A 17 -2.66 2.22 -7.21
CA LEU A 17 -2.31 3.30 -6.30
C LEU A 17 -0.81 3.30 -5.97
N LEU A 18 -0.25 2.12 -5.69
CA LEU A 18 1.18 1.97 -5.39
C LEU A 18 2.02 2.32 -6.61
N ALA A 19 1.69 1.77 -7.77
CA ALA A 19 2.38 2.02 -9.04
C ALA A 19 2.40 3.51 -9.40
N ASP A 20 1.24 4.19 -9.30
CA ASP A 20 1.10 5.63 -9.54
C ASP A 20 1.94 6.46 -8.55
N THR A 21 1.98 6.06 -7.27
CA THR A 21 2.73 6.80 -6.25
C THR A 21 4.25 6.68 -6.43
N ILE A 22 4.75 5.53 -6.88
CA ILE A 22 6.18 5.28 -7.07
C ILE A 22 6.64 5.53 -8.52
N ASP A 23 5.76 6.09 -9.36
CA ASP A 23 6.01 6.31 -10.80
C ASP A 23 6.51 5.05 -11.52
N ALA A 24 5.93 3.89 -11.19
CA ALA A 24 6.23 2.61 -11.81
C ALA A 24 5.03 2.08 -12.62
N ASP A 25 5.31 1.18 -13.55
CA ASP A 25 4.26 0.49 -14.28
C ASP A 25 3.52 -0.51 -13.38
N VAL A 26 2.19 -0.54 -13.48
CA VAL A 26 1.34 -1.50 -12.76
C VAL A 26 1.74 -2.94 -13.07
N THR A 27 2.28 -3.19 -14.26
CA THR A 27 2.79 -4.50 -14.68
C THR A 27 4.09 -4.91 -13.99
N ASP A 28 4.88 -3.96 -13.47
CA ASP A 28 6.09 -4.26 -12.70
C ASP A 28 5.79 -4.51 -11.21
N VAL A 29 4.67 -3.97 -10.73
CA VAL A 29 4.15 -4.16 -9.36
C VAL A 29 3.44 -5.52 -9.24
N GLN A 30 4.23 -6.59 -9.22
CA GLN A 30 3.73 -7.94 -8.92
C GLN A 30 3.49 -8.13 -7.41
N ASP A 31 2.75 -9.17 -7.06
CA ASP A 31 2.38 -9.47 -5.68
C ASP A 31 3.59 -9.61 -4.73
N ASP A 32 4.68 -10.21 -5.22
CA ASP A 32 5.93 -10.49 -4.49
C ASP A 32 7.09 -9.53 -4.86
N THR A 33 6.86 -8.57 -5.75
CA THR A 33 7.92 -7.62 -6.15
C THR A 33 8.29 -6.72 -4.97
N ASP A 34 9.57 -6.76 -4.56
CA ASP A 34 10.09 -5.80 -3.57
C ASP A 34 10.28 -4.43 -4.21
N PHE A 35 9.51 -3.44 -3.78
CA PHE A 35 9.53 -2.08 -4.33
C PHE A 35 10.87 -1.39 -4.10
N VAL A 36 11.50 -1.59 -2.95
CA VAL A 36 12.76 -0.91 -2.60
C VAL A 36 13.94 -1.55 -3.33
N GLN A 37 14.02 -2.89 -3.33
CA GLN A 37 15.14 -3.62 -3.92
C GLN A 37 15.00 -3.82 -5.43
N THR A 38 13.79 -4.06 -5.92
CA THR A 38 13.55 -4.39 -7.34
C THR A 38 13.22 -3.15 -8.15
N LEU A 39 12.26 -2.35 -7.68
CA LEU A 39 11.84 -1.12 -8.37
C LEU A 39 12.71 0.08 -8.00
N GLY A 40 13.60 -0.06 -7.01
CA GLY A 40 14.51 1.00 -6.59
C GLY A 40 13.81 2.15 -5.87
N VAL A 41 12.67 1.90 -5.23
CA VAL A 41 11.90 2.92 -4.51
C VAL A 41 12.73 3.52 -3.38
N ASP A 42 12.94 4.84 -3.46
CA ASP A 42 13.64 5.60 -2.44
C ASP A 42 12.82 5.75 -1.16
N SER A 43 13.51 6.07 -0.05
CA SER A 43 12.87 6.27 1.26
C SER A 43 11.81 7.37 1.27
N LEU A 44 11.89 8.36 0.38
CA LEU A 44 10.89 9.41 0.22
C LEU A 44 9.61 8.88 -0.45
N MET A 45 9.74 8.17 -1.57
CA MET A 45 8.60 7.54 -2.25
C MET A 45 7.91 6.51 -1.36
N ALA A 46 8.68 5.72 -0.61
CA ALA A 46 8.12 4.78 0.36
C ALA A 46 7.27 5.48 1.43
N LEU A 47 7.70 6.67 1.89
CA LEU A 47 6.91 7.49 2.80
C LEU A 47 5.63 8.01 2.13
N GLU A 48 5.71 8.48 0.88
CA GLU A 48 4.55 8.94 0.12
C GLU A 48 3.51 7.84 -0.07
N VAL A 49 3.94 6.63 -0.42
CA VAL A 49 3.08 5.43 -0.49
C VAL A 49 2.29 5.26 0.79
N VAL A 50 2.97 5.23 1.94
CA VAL A 50 2.31 5.04 3.23
C VAL A 50 1.30 6.16 3.50
N VAL A 51 1.69 7.42 3.28
CA VAL A 51 0.82 8.58 3.48
C VAL A 51 -0.42 8.50 2.59
N VAL A 52 -0.27 8.10 1.32
CA VAL A 52 -1.39 7.92 0.39
C VAL A 52 -2.30 6.80 0.87
N LEU A 53 -1.77 5.68 1.36
CA LEU A 53 -2.55 4.58 1.93
C LEU A 53 -3.32 5.02 3.19
N GLU A 54 -2.66 5.73 4.11
CA GLU A 54 -3.29 6.29 5.32
C GLU A 54 -4.47 7.19 4.98
N ARG A 55 -4.30 8.07 3.99
CA ARG A 55 -5.35 9.00 3.56
C ARG A 55 -6.47 8.32 2.79
N THR A 56 -6.14 7.34 1.95
CA THR A 56 -7.11 6.62 1.11
C THR A 56 -8.01 5.71 1.96
N TYR A 57 -7.40 4.96 2.88
CA TYR A 57 -8.10 3.96 3.70
C TYR A 57 -8.49 4.48 5.09
N GLY A 58 -8.01 5.67 5.48
CA GLY A 58 -8.24 6.24 6.81
C GLY A 58 -7.57 5.46 7.93
N VAL A 59 -6.42 4.85 7.65
CA VAL A 59 -5.64 4.03 8.59
C VAL A 59 -4.39 4.77 9.07
N LYS A 60 -3.69 4.22 10.06
CA LYS A 60 -2.38 4.71 10.50
C LYS A 60 -1.36 3.59 10.52
N PHE A 61 -0.20 3.81 9.92
CA PHE A 61 0.92 2.88 9.92
C PHE A 61 1.94 3.28 10.99
N ALA A 62 2.45 2.29 11.71
CA ALA A 62 3.59 2.45 12.60
C ALA A 62 4.90 2.28 11.82
N GLU A 63 6.01 2.80 12.35
CA GLU A 63 7.34 2.68 11.74
C GLU A 63 7.73 1.23 11.41
N SER A 64 7.34 0.28 12.27
CA SER A 64 7.59 -1.14 12.03
C SER A 64 6.83 -1.64 10.79
N GLU A 65 5.57 -1.22 10.64
CA GLU A 65 4.69 -1.64 9.54
C GLU A 65 5.11 -0.99 8.22
N MET A 66 5.56 0.28 8.26
CA MET A 66 6.14 0.95 7.08
C MET A 66 7.30 0.16 6.49
N ARG A 67 8.12 -0.49 7.33
CA ARG A 67 9.22 -1.34 6.87
C ARG A 67 8.75 -2.68 6.29
N GLU A 68 7.55 -3.13 6.65
CA GLU A 68 6.93 -4.35 6.11
C GLU A 68 6.25 -4.10 4.75
N VAL A 69 5.81 -2.87 4.47
CA VAL A 69 5.26 -2.45 3.17
C VAL A 69 6.38 -2.38 2.12
N ARG A 70 6.83 -3.55 1.68
CA ARG A 70 7.84 -3.73 0.63
C ARG A 70 7.29 -4.37 -0.62
N THR A 71 6.19 -5.11 -0.52
CA THR A 71 5.54 -5.79 -1.62
C THR A 71 4.05 -5.46 -1.61
N LEU A 72 3.36 -5.73 -2.71
CA LEU A 72 1.93 -5.52 -2.81
C LEU A 72 1.19 -6.43 -1.81
N ASP A 73 1.66 -7.66 -1.63
CA ASP A 73 1.07 -8.62 -0.69
C ASP A 73 1.16 -8.11 0.76
N SER A 74 2.36 -7.66 1.17
CA SER A 74 2.57 -7.11 2.52
C SER A 74 1.76 -5.82 2.74
N ALA A 75 1.73 -4.94 1.74
CA ALA A 75 0.93 -3.71 1.80
C ALA A 75 -0.56 -4.05 2.00
N TYR A 76 -1.06 -5.00 1.22
CA TYR A 76 -2.45 -5.46 1.27
C TYR A 76 -2.79 -6.05 2.64
N GLU A 77 -1.96 -6.93 3.16
CA GLU A 77 -2.17 -7.58 4.46
C GLU A 77 -2.15 -6.56 5.62
N VAL A 78 -1.24 -5.59 5.59
CA VAL A 78 -1.19 -4.52 6.61
C VAL A 78 -2.44 -3.65 6.54
N VAL A 79 -2.83 -3.18 5.35
CA VAL A 79 -4.05 -2.36 5.18
C VAL A 79 -5.28 -3.12 5.63
N ARG A 80 -5.41 -4.39 5.20
CA ARG A 80 -6.52 -5.27 5.58
C ARG A 80 -6.62 -5.42 7.09
N ARG A 81 -5.50 -5.68 7.76
CA ARG A 81 -5.44 -5.80 9.22
C ARG A 81 -5.89 -4.50 9.87
N LYS A 82 -5.36 -3.35 9.42
CA LYS A 82 -5.74 -2.03 9.94
C LYS A 82 -7.21 -1.71 9.79
N LEU A 83 -7.82 -2.07 8.66
CA LEU A 83 -9.25 -1.86 8.42
C LEU A 83 -10.10 -2.71 9.37
N GLY A 84 -9.66 -3.92 9.71
CA GLY A 84 -10.33 -4.79 10.69
C GLY A 84 -10.10 -4.36 12.15
N GLU A 85 -9.03 -3.62 12.44
CA GLU A 85 -8.70 -3.11 13.78
C GLU A 85 -9.37 -1.76 14.10
N ARG A 86 -10.15 -1.17 13.17
CA ARG A 86 -10.91 0.07 13.44
C ARG A 86 -12.05 -0.21 14.44
N PRO A 87 -12.03 0.37 15.66
CA PRO A 87 -13.13 0.25 16.62
C PRO A 87 -14.36 1.08 16.24
#